data_AF-A0AAV4M499-F1
#
_entry.id   AF-A0AAV4M499-F1
#
_cell.length_a   1.000
_cell.length_b   1.000
_cell.length_c   1.000
_cell.angle_alpha   90.00
_cell.angle_beta   90.00
_cell.angle_gamma   90.00
#
_symmetry.space_group_name_H-M   'P 1'
#
loop_
_entity.id
_entity.type
_entity.pdbx_description
1 polymer ?
#
loop_
_entity_poly.entity_id
_entity_poly.type
_entity_poly.pdbx_seq_one_letter_code
_entity_poly.pdbx_strand_id
1 'polypeptide(L)'
;MKYFHSSQPKNDLMEFFDDPKNFGESEVKSGRAWTIDELRIKSNSDLHKLWYVLYKEKNMLLTMEYNAKQEVEYFPSPERIDKVEISMENLEAVVRERNEAYYLLETGKTGERPHDWKEDPFGRFECVPLKEHTIPMKENEEFLENELFPTMETVNPTVPEFLLKLREKERNVKRHEKRIQRKHIKKLFKAFPNMDMEALQEEYPDIDVYQYKKYLEDRDEL
;
A
#
# COMPACT_ATOMS: atom_id res chain seq x y z
N MET A 1 -34.66 3.12 -22.42
CA MET A 1 -33.22 3.39 -22.19
C MET A 1 -33.05 3.85 -20.75
N LYS A 2 -32.35 3.10 -19.90
CA LYS A 2 -31.98 3.56 -18.55
C LYS A 2 -30.79 4.50 -18.71
N TYR A 3 -30.97 5.78 -18.37
CA TYR A 3 -29.89 6.76 -18.39
C TYR A 3 -28.84 6.37 -17.33
N PHE A 4 -27.57 6.27 -17.72
CA PHE A 4 -26.43 6.05 -16.82
C PHE A 4 -26.07 7.29 -15.99
N HIS A 5 -26.68 8.44 -16.26
CA HIS A 5 -26.46 9.67 -15.53
C HIS A 5 -27.51 9.88 -14.44
N SER A 6 -27.04 10.10 -13.21
CA SER A 6 -27.87 10.44 -12.05
C SER A 6 -28.02 11.95 -11.83
N SER A 7 -27.20 12.79 -12.48
CA SER A 7 -27.27 14.25 -12.39
C SER A 7 -27.62 14.88 -13.75
N GLN A 8 -28.36 16.00 -13.73
CA GLN A 8 -28.56 16.80 -14.93
C GLN A 8 -27.20 17.36 -15.41
N PRO A 9 -26.91 17.34 -16.73
CA PRO A 9 -25.69 17.96 -17.24
C PRO A 9 -25.77 19.46 -17.01
N LYS A 10 -24.91 19.97 -16.13
CA LYS A 10 -24.63 21.40 -16.04
C LYS A 10 -23.43 21.67 -16.94
N ASN A 11 -23.65 22.45 -18.00
CA ASN A 11 -22.58 22.85 -18.93
C ASN A 11 -21.73 23.99 -18.37
N ASP A 12 -21.40 23.92 -17.08
CA ASP A 12 -20.71 24.99 -16.36
C ASP A 12 -19.56 24.42 -15.53
N LEU A 13 -18.55 25.25 -15.24
CA LEU A 13 -17.35 24.88 -14.48
C LEU A 13 -17.55 24.94 -12.97
N MET A 14 -18.76 25.28 -12.52
CA MET A 14 -19.09 25.45 -11.11
C MET A 14 -19.00 24.17 -10.27
N GLU A 15 -18.92 22.97 -10.90
CA GLU A 15 -18.66 21.72 -10.16
C GLU A 15 -17.22 21.58 -9.66
N PHE A 16 -16.28 22.43 -10.11
CA PHE A 16 -14.90 22.47 -9.61
C PHE A 16 -14.72 23.35 -8.36
N PHE A 17 -15.77 24.06 -7.95
CA PHE A 17 -15.76 24.94 -6.79
C PHE A 17 -16.80 24.49 -5.77
N ASP A 18 -16.55 24.78 -4.49
CA ASP A 18 -17.52 24.51 -3.42
C ASP A 18 -18.78 25.38 -3.59
N ASP A 19 -19.82 25.10 -2.80
CA ASP A 19 -20.99 25.98 -2.72
C ASP A 19 -20.51 27.41 -2.39
N PRO A 20 -20.94 28.45 -3.15
CA PRO A 20 -20.57 29.83 -2.89
C PRO A 20 -20.81 30.31 -1.45
N LYS A 21 -21.67 29.64 -0.70
CA LYS A 21 -21.91 29.89 0.73
C LYS A 21 -20.73 29.51 1.63
N ASN A 22 -19.89 28.58 1.19
CA ASN A 22 -18.75 28.06 1.94
C ASN A 22 -17.46 28.86 1.66
N PHE A 23 -17.52 29.89 0.80
CA PHE A 23 -16.36 30.68 0.44
C PHE A 23 -15.93 31.58 1.61
N GLY A 24 -14.67 31.47 2.02
CA GLY A 24 -14.10 32.23 3.13
C GLY A 24 -14.40 31.65 4.52
N GLU A 25 -15.14 30.55 4.61
CA GLU A 25 -15.34 29.83 5.88
C GLU A 25 -14.10 29.01 6.23
N SER A 26 -13.68 29.05 7.49
CA SER A 26 -12.51 28.28 7.97
C SER A 26 -12.81 26.80 8.17
N GLU A 27 -14.06 26.47 8.49
CA GLU A 27 -14.49 25.10 8.77
C GLU A 27 -15.74 24.74 7.96
N VAL A 28 -15.62 23.69 7.14
CA VAL A 28 -16.75 23.13 6.39
C VAL A 28 -17.13 21.78 6.99
N LYS A 29 -18.34 21.70 7.54
CA LYS A 29 -18.85 20.47 8.15
C LYS A 29 -18.97 19.37 7.09
N SER A 30 -18.22 18.28 7.29
CA SER A 30 -18.22 17.10 6.43
C SER A 30 -18.58 15.85 7.22
N GLY A 31 -19.21 14.87 6.53
CA GLY A 31 -19.52 13.57 7.10
C GLY A 31 -18.29 12.68 7.29
N ARG A 32 -18.51 11.45 7.77
CA ARG A 32 -17.45 10.42 7.82
C ARG A 32 -17.18 9.82 6.43
N ALA A 33 -16.02 9.18 6.28
CA ALA A 33 -15.70 8.37 5.11
C ALA A 33 -16.62 7.13 4.98
N TRP A 34 -16.76 6.64 3.75
CA TRP A 34 -17.45 5.38 3.46
C TRP A 34 -16.65 4.19 3.97
N THR A 35 -17.30 3.30 4.71
CA THR A 35 -16.69 2.07 5.21
C THR A 35 -16.88 0.91 4.22
N ILE A 36 -15.97 -0.05 4.23
CA ILE A 36 -16.00 -1.24 3.36
C ILE A 36 -17.34 -1.99 3.48
N ASP A 37 -17.82 -2.20 4.71
CA ASP A 37 -19.06 -2.96 4.95
C ASP A 37 -20.30 -2.28 4.37
N GLU A 38 -20.35 -0.95 4.36
CA GLU A 38 -21.46 -0.21 3.74
C GLU A 38 -21.44 -0.31 2.23
N LEU A 39 -20.26 -0.32 1.63
CA LEU A 39 -20.04 -0.43 0.19
C LEU A 39 -20.35 -1.85 -0.31
N ARG A 40 -20.09 -2.88 0.50
CA ARG A 40 -20.44 -4.29 0.19
C ARG A 40 -21.92 -4.52 -0.02
N ILE A 41 -22.78 -3.74 0.63
CA ILE A 41 -24.26 -3.87 0.52
C ILE A 41 -24.77 -3.21 -0.78
N LYS A 42 -23.98 -2.33 -1.41
CA LYS A 42 -24.41 -1.58 -2.61
C LYS A 42 -24.21 -2.37 -3.90
N SER A 43 -25.08 -2.11 -4.88
CA SER A 43 -24.97 -2.70 -6.23
C SER A 43 -23.77 -2.13 -6.99
N ASN A 44 -23.20 -2.88 -7.96
CA ASN A 44 -22.12 -2.37 -8.82
C ASN A 44 -22.50 -1.10 -9.59
N SER A 45 -23.78 -0.96 -9.98
CA SER A 45 -24.29 0.25 -10.62
C SER A 45 -24.22 1.46 -9.70
N ASP A 46 -24.52 1.29 -8.41
CA ASP A 46 -24.48 2.38 -7.44
C ASP A 46 -23.05 2.71 -7.03
N LEU A 47 -22.17 1.71 -6.89
CA LEU A 47 -20.73 1.94 -6.66
C LEU A 47 -20.10 2.73 -7.80
N HIS A 48 -20.43 2.39 -9.06
CA HIS A 48 -19.96 3.14 -10.21
C HIS A 48 -20.43 4.60 -10.20
N LYS A 49 -21.69 4.87 -9.83
CA LYS A 49 -22.18 6.25 -9.67
C LYS A 49 -21.48 6.98 -8.52
N LEU A 50 -21.32 6.30 -7.39
CA LEU A 50 -20.67 6.85 -6.21
C LEU A 50 -19.21 7.22 -6.49
N TRP A 51 -18.49 6.41 -7.26
CA TRP A 51 -17.13 6.71 -7.71
C TRP A 51 -17.04 8.08 -8.37
N TYR A 52 -17.96 8.39 -9.31
CA TYR A 52 -17.96 9.70 -9.97
C TYR A 52 -18.38 10.84 -9.04
N VAL A 53 -19.25 10.61 -8.07
CA VAL A 53 -19.58 11.62 -7.05
C VAL A 53 -18.33 11.95 -6.21
N LEU A 54 -17.62 10.94 -5.73
CA LEU A 54 -16.38 11.10 -4.97
C LEU A 54 -15.27 11.73 -5.82
N TYR A 55 -15.16 11.34 -7.08
CA TYR A 55 -14.16 11.87 -8.01
C TYR A 55 -14.36 13.37 -8.27
N LYS A 56 -15.62 13.82 -8.42
CA LYS A 56 -15.92 15.25 -8.56
C LYS A 56 -15.58 16.04 -7.29
N GLU A 57 -15.93 15.51 -6.12
CA GLU A 57 -15.53 16.10 -4.84
C GLU A 57 -14.00 16.20 -4.72
N LYS A 58 -13.26 15.12 -5.06
CA LYS A 58 -11.78 15.12 -5.05
C LYS A 58 -11.21 16.21 -5.95
N ASN A 59 -11.72 16.34 -7.18
CA ASN A 59 -11.25 17.38 -8.11
C ASN A 59 -11.57 18.80 -7.61
N MET A 60 -12.75 19.01 -7.03
CA MET A 60 -13.11 20.29 -6.41
C MET A 60 -12.15 20.64 -5.26
N LEU A 61 -11.90 19.69 -4.35
CA LEU A 61 -11.00 19.90 -3.21
C LEU A 61 -9.56 20.16 -3.65
N LEU A 62 -9.04 19.44 -4.65
CA LEU A 62 -7.70 19.68 -5.20
C LEU A 62 -7.59 21.07 -5.85
N THR A 63 -8.65 21.53 -6.53
CA THR A 63 -8.69 22.89 -7.10
C THR A 63 -8.60 23.94 -6.00
N MET A 64 -9.37 23.76 -4.92
CA MET A 64 -9.32 24.65 -3.76
C MET A 64 -7.98 24.59 -3.01
N GLU A 65 -7.38 23.40 -2.88
CA GLU A 65 -6.09 23.21 -2.21
C GLU A 65 -4.97 23.92 -2.97
N TYR A 66 -4.97 23.79 -4.31
CA TYR A 66 -4.06 24.53 -5.16
C TYR A 66 -4.25 26.04 -4.99
N ASN A 67 -5.49 26.53 -5.01
CA ASN A 67 -5.78 27.96 -4.85
C ASN A 67 -5.33 28.50 -3.49
N ALA A 68 -5.65 27.80 -2.39
CA ALA A 68 -5.21 28.17 -1.05
C ALA A 68 -3.68 28.23 -0.95
N LYS A 69 -2.96 27.28 -1.58
CA LYS A 69 -1.50 27.31 -1.67
C LYS A 69 -0.97 28.52 -2.45
N GLN A 70 -1.62 28.92 -3.54
CA GLN A 70 -1.22 30.09 -4.33
C GLN A 70 -1.43 31.40 -3.56
N GLU A 71 -2.57 31.53 -2.89
CA GLU A 71 -2.91 32.71 -2.07
C GLU A 71 -2.21 32.72 -0.71
N VAL A 72 -1.45 31.66 -0.37
CA VAL A 72 -0.77 31.48 0.92
C VAL A 72 -1.76 31.52 2.09
N GLU A 73 -2.91 30.88 1.89
CA GLU A 73 -3.98 30.72 2.87
C GLU A 73 -4.06 29.28 3.40
N TYR A 74 -4.65 29.13 4.58
CA TYR A 74 -4.93 27.80 5.12
C TYR A 74 -6.12 27.18 4.40
N PHE A 75 -5.97 25.91 4.01
CA PHE A 75 -7.06 25.18 3.37
C PHE A 75 -8.19 24.89 4.37
N PRO A 76 -9.46 25.17 4.01
CA PRO A 76 -10.59 24.89 4.89
C PRO A 76 -10.81 23.38 5.04
N SER A 77 -10.67 22.87 6.26
CA SER A 77 -10.92 21.47 6.62
C SER A 77 -10.20 20.43 5.71
N PRO A 78 -8.85 20.30 5.80
CA PRO A 78 -8.06 19.38 4.97
C PRO A 78 -8.47 17.91 5.11
N GLU A 79 -9.05 17.53 6.25
CA GLU A 79 -9.58 16.18 6.49
C GLU A 79 -10.60 15.71 5.44
N ARG A 80 -11.25 16.63 4.70
CA ARG A 80 -12.17 16.27 3.62
C ARG A 80 -11.46 15.49 2.51
N ILE A 81 -10.22 15.86 2.19
CA ILE A 81 -9.41 15.20 1.16
C ILE A 81 -9.14 13.76 1.59
N ASP A 82 -8.66 13.58 2.82
CA ASP A 82 -8.37 12.26 3.39
C ASP A 82 -9.64 11.38 3.43
N LYS A 83 -10.78 11.93 3.86
CA LYS A 83 -12.05 11.19 3.92
C LYS A 83 -12.52 10.72 2.53
N VAL A 84 -12.35 11.56 1.50
CA VAL A 84 -12.69 11.20 0.13
C VAL A 84 -11.72 10.14 -0.41
N GLU A 85 -10.43 10.29 -0.17
CA GLU A 85 -9.40 9.33 -0.57
C GLU A 85 -9.63 7.95 0.05
N ILE A 86 -9.82 7.89 1.37
CA ILE A 86 -10.19 6.65 2.09
C ILE A 86 -11.46 6.02 1.50
N SER A 87 -12.46 6.84 1.19
CA SER A 87 -13.71 6.34 0.59
C SER A 87 -13.50 5.75 -0.80
N MET A 88 -12.63 6.36 -1.61
CA MET A 88 -12.28 5.86 -2.95
C MET A 88 -11.47 4.57 -2.88
N GLU A 89 -10.48 4.48 -1.99
CA GLU A 89 -9.69 3.27 -1.76
C GLU A 89 -10.57 2.10 -1.29
N ASN A 90 -11.47 2.36 -0.33
CA ASN A 90 -12.43 1.35 0.15
C ASN A 90 -13.37 0.87 -0.97
N LEU A 91 -13.81 1.78 -1.85
CA LEU A 91 -14.67 1.43 -2.99
C LEU A 91 -13.90 0.55 -3.98
N GLU A 92 -12.68 0.93 -4.33
CA GLU A 92 -11.82 0.15 -5.22
C GLU A 92 -11.54 -1.25 -4.63
N ALA A 93 -11.26 -1.34 -3.33
CA ALA A 93 -11.04 -2.61 -2.64
C ALA A 93 -12.25 -3.53 -2.72
N VAL A 94 -13.47 -3.02 -2.51
CA VAL A 94 -14.72 -3.82 -2.63
C VAL A 94 -14.94 -4.30 -4.07
N VAL A 95 -14.65 -3.47 -5.07
CA VAL A 95 -14.77 -3.86 -6.48
C VAL A 95 -13.73 -4.92 -6.83
N ARG A 96 -12.49 -4.77 -6.35
CA ARG A 96 -11.41 -5.75 -6.53
C ARG A 96 -11.75 -7.09 -5.88
N GLU A 97 -12.22 -7.08 -4.63
CA GLU A 97 -12.69 -8.27 -3.89
C GLU A 97 -13.77 -9.04 -4.68
N ARG A 98 -14.75 -8.32 -5.24
CA ARG A 98 -15.82 -8.92 -6.07
C ARG A 98 -15.28 -9.54 -7.35
N ASN A 99 -14.38 -8.85 -8.04
CA ASN A 99 -13.78 -9.33 -9.28
C ASN A 99 -12.92 -10.57 -9.02
N GLU A 100 -12.08 -10.54 -7.99
CA GLU A 100 -11.26 -11.66 -7.57
C GLU A 100 -12.11 -12.90 -7.28
N ALA A 101 -13.17 -12.75 -6.47
CA ALA A 101 -14.08 -13.85 -6.16
C ALA A 101 -14.73 -14.44 -7.42
N TYR A 102 -15.15 -13.59 -8.36
CA TYR A 102 -15.71 -14.03 -9.65
C TYR A 102 -14.68 -14.82 -10.48
N TYR A 103 -13.48 -14.28 -10.68
CA TYR A 103 -12.46 -14.93 -11.50
C TYR A 103 -11.93 -16.22 -10.87
N LEU A 104 -11.83 -16.28 -9.54
CA LEU A 104 -11.44 -17.49 -8.83
C LEU A 104 -12.46 -18.63 -9.05
N LEU A 105 -13.75 -18.31 -9.10
CA LEU A 105 -14.80 -19.30 -9.36
C LEU A 105 -14.83 -19.75 -10.82
N GLU A 106 -14.67 -18.82 -11.78
CA GLU A 106 -14.77 -19.12 -13.21
C GLU A 106 -13.50 -19.75 -13.78
N THR A 107 -12.32 -19.25 -13.38
CA THR A 107 -11.02 -19.59 -13.99
C THR A 107 -10.01 -20.18 -13.01
N GLY A 108 -10.25 -20.08 -11.70
CA GLY A 108 -9.28 -20.45 -10.67
C GLY A 108 -8.12 -19.46 -10.51
N LYS A 109 -8.20 -18.27 -11.13
CA LYS A 109 -7.20 -17.21 -11.05
C LYS A 109 -7.83 -15.91 -10.54
N THR A 110 -7.03 -15.01 -10.00
CA THR A 110 -7.48 -13.74 -9.39
C THR A 110 -8.05 -12.73 -10.40
N GLY A 111 -7.71 -12.85 -11.68
CA GLY A 111 -8.11 -11.89 -12.74
C GLY A 111 -7.30 -10.59 -12.74
N GLU A 112 -6.39 -10.41 -11.79
CA GLU A 112 -5.39 -9.35 -11.84
C GLU A 112 -4.35 -9.58 -12.94
N ARG A 113 -3.60 -8.53 -13.28
CA ARG A 113 -2.51 -8.60 -14.24
C ARG A 113 -1.54 -9.72 -13.83
N PRO A 114 -1.19 -10.66 -14.73
CA PRO A 114 -0.29 -11.74 -14.38
C PRO A 114 1.12 -11.20 -14.13
N HIS A 115 1.81 -11.82 -13.17
CA HIS A 115 3.19 -11.50 -12.81
C HIS A 115 4.08 -12.72 -13.00
N ASP A 116 5.36 -12.49 -13.23
CA ASP A 116 6.37 -13.53 -13.31
C ASP A 116 7.67 -13.10 -12.62
N TRP A 117 8.50 -14.06 -12.24
CA TRP A 117 9.78 -13.80 -11.59
C TRP A 117 10.84 -13.44 -12.63
N LYS A 118 11.42 -12.25 -12.48
CA LYS A 118 12.50 -11.73 -13.32
C LYS A 118 13.77 -11.51 -12.52
N GLU A 119 14.90 -11.92 -13.08
CA GLU A 119 16.20 -11.51 -12.57
C GLU A 119 16.51 -10.07 -13.02
N ASP A 120 16.76 -9.20 -12.05
CA ASP A 120 17.23 -7.82 -12.18
C ASP A 120 18.72 -7.81 -12.62
N PRO A 121 19.27 -6.75 -13.24
CA PRO A 121 20.69 -6.73 -13.68
C PRO A 121 21.73 -6.96 -12.56
N PHE A 122 21.33 -6.88 -11.30
CA PHE A 122 22.17 -7.20 -10.14
C PHE A 122 22.04 -8.66 -9.64
N GLY A 123 21.28 -9.51 -10.35
CA GLY A 123 21.07 -10.92 -10.03
C GLY A 123 20.00 -11.21 -8.97
N ARG A 124 19.10 -10.26 -8.72
CA ARG A 124 18.03 -10.38 -7.72
C ARG A 124 16.73 -10.77 -8.41
N PHE A 125 15.91 -11.60 -7.78
CA PHE A 125 14.60 -11.94 -8.32
C PHE A 125 13.54 -10.93 -7.87
N GLU A 126 12.88 -10.31 -8.83
CA GLU A 126 11.76 -9.39 -8.64
C GLU A 126 10.51 -9.95 -9.34
N CYS A 127 9.35 -9.84 -8.70
CA CYS A 127 8.08 -10.21 -9.29
C CYS A 127 7.59 -9.05 -10.17
N VAL A 128 7.64 -9.22 -11.50
CA VAL A 128 7.33 -8.16 -12.47
C VAL A 128 6.01 -8.41 -13.19
N PRO A 129 5.22 -7.36 -13.48
CA PRO A 129 3.95 -7.52 -14.19
C PRO A 129 4.19 -7.75 -15.69
N LEU A 130 3.58 -8.80 -16.24
CA LEU A 130 3.70 -9.15 -17.66
C LEU A 130 2.94 -8.15 -18.55
N LYS A 131 3.48 -7.81 -19.72
CA LYS A 131 2.85 -6.87 -20.67
C LYS A 131 2.10 -7.63 -21.77
N GLU A 132 1.10 -6.99 -22.33
CA GLU A 132 0.40 -7.49 -23.52
C GLU A 132 1.24 -7.19 -24.77
N HIS A 133 1.42 -8.19 -25.63
CA HIS A 133 2.13 -8.06 -26.90
C HIS A 133 1.26 -8.57 -28.04
N THR A 134 1.39 -7.95 -29.21
CA THR A 134 0.65 -8.35 -30.42
C THR A 134 1.27 -9.55 -31.12
N ILE A 135 2.57 -9.77 -30.94
CA ILE A 135 3.37 -10.81 -31.58
C ILE A 135 3.78 -11.84 -30.51
N PRO A 136 3.84 -13.15 -30.83
CA PRO A 136 4.37 -14.16 -29.92
C PRO A 136 5.80 -13.83 -29.45
N MET A 137 6.11 -14.20 -28.21
CA MET A 137 7.40 -13.91 -27.54
C MET A 137 8.63 -14.30 -28.38
N LYS A 138 8.58 -15.43 -29.10
CA LYS A 138 9.71 -15.94 -29.90
C LYS A 138 10.01 -15.12 -31.15
N GLU A 139 9.06 -14.32 -31.61
CA GLU A 139 9.17 -13.50 -32.82
C GLU A 139 9.37 -12.02 -32.47
N ASN A 140 9.24 -11.65 -31.20
CA ASN A 140 9.39 -10.27 -30.74
C ASN A 140 10.87 -9.97 -30.44
N GLU A 141 11.60 -9.47 -31.43
CA GLU A 141 13.02 -9.11 -31.30
C GLU A 141 13.27 -8.13 -30.15
N GLU A 142 12.44 -7.09 -30.00
CA GLU A 142 12.57 -6.10 -28.92
C GLU A 142 12.46 -6.76 -27.54
N PHE A 143 11.52 -7.70 -27.39
CA PHE A 143 11.39 -8.48 -26.17
C PHE A 143 12.60 -9.41 -26.00
N LEU A 144 13.05 -10.09 -27.05
CA LEU A 144 14.18 -11.03 -26.97
C LEU A 144 15.49 -10.35 -26.57
N GLU A 145 15.70 -9.10 -27.00
CA GLU A 145 16.91 -8.34 -26.70
C GLU A 145 16.86 -7.66 -25.33
N ASN A 146 15.72 -7.06 -24.97
CA ASN A 146 15.63 -6.19 -23.79
C ASN A 146 14.90 -6.83 -22.60
N GLU A 147 13.98 -7.77 -22.86
CA GLU A 147 13.10 -8.31 -21.85
C GLU A 147 13.33 -9.79 -21.53
N LEU A 148 13.93 -10.56 -22.45
CA LEU A 148 14.31 -11.96 -22.26
C LEU A 148 15.32 -12.09 -21.12
N PHE A 149 15.30 -13.25 -20.48
CA PHE A 149 15.96 -13.51 -19.21
C PHE A 149 17.28 -14.30 -19.40
N PRO A 150 18.42 -13.70 -19.80
CA PRO A 150 19.70 -14.32 -19.54
C PRO A 150 19.95 -14.24 -18.03
N THR A 151 20.34 -15.36 -17.42
CA THR A 151 20.74 -15.36 -16.00
C THR A 151 21.91 -14.41 -15.80
N MET A 152 21.92 -13.55 -14.78
CA MET A 152 23.05 -12.63 -14.61
C MET A 152 24.36 -13.36 -14.33
N GLU A 153 24.32 -14.60 -13.84
CA GLU A 153 25.50 -15.46 -13.76
C GLU A 153 26.18 -15.68 -15.12
N THR A 154 25.42 -15.75 -16.22
CA THR A 154 25.97 -15.92 -17.57
C THR A 154 26.43 -14.60 -18.18
N VAL A 155 25.83 -13.47 -17.78
CA VAL A 155 26.17 -12.13 -18.28
C VAL A 155 27.33 -11.50 -17.50
N ASN A 156 27.38 -11.70 -16.18
CA ASN A 156 28.36 -11.11 -15.28
C ASN A 156 28.77 -12.08 -14.15
N PRO A 157 29.95 -12.72 -14.25
CA PRO A 157 30.47 -13.66 -13.26
C PRO A 157 30.71 -13.08 -11.85
N THR A 158 30.69 -11.75 -11.68
CA THR A 158 30.87 -11.11 -10.37
C THR A 158 29.60 -11.04 -9.52
N VAL A 159 28.44 -11.25 -10.14
CA VAL A 159 27.12 -11.15 -9.49
C VAL A 159 26.95 -12.13 -8.33
N PRO A 160 27.36 -13.42 -8.42
CA PRO A 160 27.30 -14.33 -7.27
C PRO A 160 28.05 -13.84 -6.03
N GLU A 161 29.23 -13.24 -6.22
CA GLU A 161 30.01 -12.66 -5.11
C GLU A 161 29.30 -11.46 -4.49
N PHE A 162 28.71 -10.60 -5.32
CA PHE A 162 27.90 -9.48 -4.88
C PHE A 162 26.69 -9.96 -4.04
N LEU A 163 25.93 -10.93 -4.54
CA LEU A 163 24.78 -11.50 -3.84
C LEU A 163 25.16 -12.19 -2.53
N LEU A 164 26.34 -12.82 -2.47
CA LEU A 164 26.89 -13.36 -1.22
C LEU A 164 27.11 -12.23 -0.20
N LYS A 165 27.84 -11.17 -0.59
CA LYS A 165 28.11 -10.01 0.29
C LYS A 165 26.83 -9.30 0.72
N LEU A 166 25.82 -9.23 -0.14
CA LEU A 166 24.51 -8.67 0.19
C LEU A 166 23.82 -9.49 1.29
N ARG A 167 23.76 -10.81 1.15
CA ARG A 167 23.22 -11.71 2.19
C ARG A 167 24.00 -11.62 3.50
N GLU A 168 25.33 -11.49 3.44
CA GLU A 168 26.15 -11.29 4.64
C GLU A 168 25.82 -9.97 5.34
N LYS A 169 25.63 -8.89 4.58
CA LYS A 169 25.20 -7.59 5.10
C LYS A 169 23.84 -7.68 5.77
N GLU A 170 22.84 -8.28 5.13
CA GLU A 170 21.49 -8.48 5.70
C GLU A 170 21.54 -9.31 6.99
N ARG A 171 22.35 -10.38 7.02
CA ARG A 171 22.58 -11.18 8.22
C ARG A 171 23.20 -10.36 9.35
N ASN A 172 24.14 -9.47 9.04
CA ASN A 172 24.76 -8.60 10.02
C ASN A 172 23.79 -7.55 10.57
N VAL A 173 22.92 -6.99 9.73
CA VAL A 173 21.83 -6.09 10.14
C VAL A 173 20.87 -6.81 11.10
N LYS A 174 20.35 -7.99 10.72
CA LYS A 174 19.47 -8.80 11.58
C LYS A 174 20.13 -9.17 12.92
N ARG A 175 21.42 -9.52 12.90
CA ARG A 175 22.19 -9.78 14.12
C ARG A 175 22.31 -8.53 15.00
N HIS A 176 22.50 -7.37 14.39
CA HIS A 176 22.58 -6.10 15.09
C HIS A 176 21.25 -5.72 15.75
N GLU A 177 20.14 -5.87 15.04
CA GLU A 177 18.78 -5.65 15.54
C GLU A 177 18.47 -6.55 16.74
N LYS A 178 18.70 -7.87 16.62
CA LYS A 178 18.54 -8.81 17.74
C LYS A 178 19.39 -8.44 18.95
N ARG A 179 20.61 -7.93 18.72
CA ARG A 179 21.48 -7.44 19.81
C ARG A 179 20.92 -6.17 20.47
N ILE A 180 20.34 -5.24 19.69
CA ILE A 180 19.67 -4.04 20.25
C ILE A 180 18.46 -4.46 21.07
N GLN A 181 17.58 -5.30 20.51
CA GLN A 181 16.40 -5.80 21.19
C GLN A 181 16.77 -6.53 22.50
N ARG A 182 17.77 -7.44 22.48
CA ARG A 182 18.29 -8.08 23.69
C ARG A 182 18.78 -7.08 24.74
N LYS A 183 19.52 -6.05 24.32
CA LYS A 183 19.97 -4.98 25.22
C LYS A 183 18.78 -4.20 25.80
N HIS A 184 17.74 -3.97 25.01
CA HIS A 184 16.52 -3.31 25.43
C HIS A 184 15.78 -4.14 26.47
N ILE A 185 15.52 -5.42 26.19
CA ILE A 185 14.92 -6.40 27.11
C ILE A 185 15.71 -6.47 28.43
N LYS A 186 17.05 -6.54 28.36
CA LYS A 186 17.89 -6.52 29.56
C LYS A 186 17.69 -5.25 30.40
N LYS A 187 17.58 -4.07 29.77
CA LYS A 187 17.29 -2.82 30.49
C LYS A 187 15.90 -2.84 31.11
N LEU A 188 14.91 -3.38 30.40
CA LEU A 188 13.53 -3.50 30.87
C LEU A 188 13.45 -4.38 32.13
N PHE A 189 14.06 -5.56 32.13
CA PHE A 189 14.07 -6.41 33.32
C PHE A 189 14.79 -5.78 34.52
N LYS A 190 15.85 -4.99 34.28
CA LYS A 190 16.53 -4.25 35.34
C LYS A 190 15.69 -3.14 35.95
N ALA A 191 14.96 -2.41 35.11
CA ALA A 191 14.09 -1.33 35.55
C ALA A 191 12.81 -1.86 36.21
N PHE A 192 12.28 -2.98 35.70
CA PHE A 192 11.02 -3.59 36.12
C PHE A 192 11.18 -5.10 36.32
N PRO A 193 11.55 -5.56 37.53
CA PRO A 193 11.79 -6.98 37.80
C PRO A 193 10.56 -7.88 37.65
N ASN A 194 9.35 -7.36 37.91
CA ASN A 194 8.08 -8.07 37.82
C ASN A 194 7.32 -7.75 36.51
N MET A 195 8.05 -7.61 35.40
CA MET A 195 7.46 -7.35 34.09
C MET A 195 6.66 -8.56 33.57
N ASP A 196 5.54 -8.28 32.90
CA ASP A 196 4.76 -9.31 32.23
C ASP A 196 5.53 -9.90 31.04
N MET A 197 5.77 -11.21 31.12
CA MET A 197 6.58 -11.96 30.17
C MET A 197 5.85 -12.24 28.87
N GLU A 198 4.53 -12.40 28.93
CA GLU A 198 3.70 -12.71 27.76
C GLU A 198 3.62 -11.50 26.83
N ALA A 199 3.30 -10.33 27.39
CA ALA A 199 3.29 -9.07 26.66
C ALA A 199 4.66 -8.75 26.02
N LEU A 200 5.76 -9.02 26.73
CA LEU A 200 7.10 -8.75 26.21
C LEU A 200 7.49 -9.72 25.07
N GLN A 201 7.01 -10.97 25.10
CA GLN A 201 7.24 -11.93 24.02
C GLN A 201 6.43 -11.57 22.76
N GLU A 202 5.25 -10.97 22.91
CA GLU A 202 4.43 -10.46 21.81
C GLU A 202 5.11 -9.25 21.13
N GLU A 203 5.70 -8.35 21.91
CA GLU A 203 6.44 -7.19 21.38
C GLU A 203 7.74 -7.58 20.65
N TYR A 204 8.42 -8.64 21.11
CA TYR A 204 9.70 -9.11 20.55
C TYR A 204 9.63 -10.56 20.04
N PRO A 205 8.97 -10.84 18.91
CA PRO A 205 8.78 -12.21 18.40
C PRO A 205 10.10 -12.89 17.95
N ASP A 206 11.12 -12.10 17.60
CA ASP A 206 12.41 -12.60 17.08
C ASP A 206 13.36 -13.20 18.13
N ILE A 207 13.04 -12.98 19.41
CA ILE A 207 13.85 -13.38 20.57
C ILE A 207 12.95 -14.18 21.50
N ASP A 208 13.42 -15.35 21.91
CA ASP A 208 12.81 -16.08 23.02
C ASP A 208 13.14 -15.37 24.34
N VAL A 209 12.16 -14.63 24.85
CA VAL A 209 12.27 -13.79 26.05
C VAL A 209 12.43 -14.65 27.30
N TYR A 210 11.77 -15.79 27.37
CA TYR A 210 11.86 -16.73 28.50
C TYR A 210 13.26 -17.33 28.60
N GLN A 211 13.77 -17.83 27.48
CA GLN A 211 15.13 -18.35 27.40
C GLN A 211 16.15 -17.26 27.71
N TYR A 212 15.93 -16.04 27.23
CA TYR A 212 16.85 -14.93 27.45
C TYR A 212 16.85 -14.45 28.92
N LYS A 213 15.70 -14.41 29.59
CA LYS A 213 15.61 -14.11 31.03
C LYS A 213 16.40 -15.12 31.84
N LYS A 214 16.16 -16.42 31.61
CA LYS A 214 16.92 -17.50 32.26
C LYS A 214 18.42 -17.36 32.03
N TYR A 215 18.84 -17.07 30.80
CA TYR A 215 20.25 -16.84 30.47
C TYR A 215 20.85 -15.65 31.24
N LEU A 216 20.08 -14.59 31.51
CA LEU A 216 20.55 -13.45 32.30
C LEU A 216 20.59 -13.78 33.81
N GLU A 217 19.65 -14.56 34.33
CA GLU A 217 19.63 -15.05 35.72
C GLU A 217 20.84 -15.97 35.97
N ASP A 218 21.11 -16.92 35.06
CA ASP A 218 22.26 -17.84 35.12
C ASP A 218 23.63 -17.11 35.11
N ARG A 219 23.66 -15.84 34.71
CA ARG A 219 24.87 -15.00 34.63
C ARG A 219 24.93 -13.90 35.68
N ASP A 220 23.99 -13.86 36.61
CA ASP A 220 23.83 -12.77 37.59
C ASP A 220 23.80 -11.37 36.93
N GLU A 221 23.22 -11.27 35.73
CA GLU A 221 23.20 -10.06 34.91
C GLU A 221 21.91 -9.23 35.07
N LEU A 222 20.96 -9.70 35.89
CA LEU A 222 19.65 -9.10 36.20
C LEU A 222 19.66 -8.30 37.50
#